data_AF-A0A133Z0N5-F1
#
_entry.id   AF-A0A133Z0N5-F1
#
_cell.length_a   1.000
_cell.length_b   1.000
_cell.length_c   1.000
_cell.angle_alpha   90.00
_cell.angle_beta   90.00
_cell.angle_gamma   90.00
#
_symmetry.space_group_name_H-M   'P 1'
#
loop_
_entity.id
_entity.type
_entity.pdbx_description
1 polymer ?
#
loop_
_entity_poly.entity_id
_entity_poly.type
_entity_poly.pdbx_seq_one_letter_code
_entity_poly.pdbx_strand_id
1 'polypeptide(L)' 'MATLSLTIFKAKQLANGKHKIRIAVRHHHETAYIITPYIIDDISQFKNGNVIKRYDADIRYCPKKVCKV' A
#
# COMPACT_ATOMS: atom_id res chain seq x y z
N MET A 1 -21.34 -7.14 -4.02
CA MET A 1 -20.63 -5.91 -3.57
C MET A 1 -19.13 -6.18 -3.62
N ALA A 2 -18.38 -5.37 -4.35
CA ALA A 2 -16.93 -5.56 -4.46
C ALA A 2 -16.22 -5.08 -3.19
N THR A 3 -15.25 -5.86 -2.71
CA THR A 3 -14.41 -5.47 -1.57
C THR A 3 -13.00 -5.14 -2.04
N LEU A 4 -12.49 -3.98 -1.63
CA LEU A 4 -11.14 -3.53 -1.92
C LEU A 4 -10.26 -3.76 -0.69
N SER A 5 -9.15 -4.47 -0.84
CA SER A 5 -8.17 -4.63 0.23
C SER A 5 -6.75 -4.36 -0.27
N LEU A 6 -5.96 -3.67 0.54
CA LEU A 6 -4.53 -3.51 0.27
C LEU A 6 -3.82 -4.83 0.57
N THR A 7 -2.95 -5.24 -0.34
CA THR A 7 -2.23 -6.52 -0.25
C THR A 7 -0.81 -6.39 -0.77
N ILE A 8 0.07 -7.25 -0.26
CA ILE A 8 1.42 -7.43 -0.76
C ILE A 8 1.61 -8.88 -1.15
N PHE A 9 2.23 -9.09 -2.31
CA PHE A 9 2.55 -10.41 -2.80
C PHE A 9 3.96 -10.81 -2.34
N LYS A 10 4.06 -11.56 -1.23
CA LYS A 10 5.36 -12.01 -0.68
C LYS A 10 6.20 -12.81 -1.69
N ALA A 11 5.54 -13.59 -2.55
CA ALA A 11 6.19 -14.39 -3.58
C ALA A 11 6.73 -13.57 -4.76
N LYS A 12 6.27 -12.32 -4.93
CA LYS A 12 6.66 -11.46 -6.07
C LYS A 12 7.46 -10.27 -5.55
N GLN A 13 8.62 -10.60 -5.02
CA GLN A 13 9.61 -9.64 -4.54
C GLN A 13 10.41 -9.10 -5.74
N LEU A 14 10.75 -7.81 -5.72
CA LEU A 14 11.73 -7.26 -6.65
C LEU A 14 13.12 -7.79 -6.29
N ALA A 15 14.04 -7.79 -7.26
CA ALA A 15 15.43 -8.23 -7.06
C ALA A 15 16.14 -7.52 -5.88
N ASN A 16 15.68 -6.33 -5.50
CA ASN A 16 16.23 -5.52 -4.42
C ASN A 16 15.59 -5.82 -3.04
N GLY A 17 14.85 -6.92 -2.88
CA GLY A 17 14.14 -7.27 -1.63
C GLY A 17 12.83 -6.51 -1.39
N LYS A 18 12.54 -5.50 -2.23
CA LYS A 18 11.38 -4.63 -2.10
C LYS A 18 10.09 -5.27 -2.60
N HIS A 19 8.95 -4.83 -2.08
CA HIS A 19 7.63 -5.30 -2.53
C HIS A 19 6.75 -4.16 -3.04
N LYS A 20 5.98 -4.43 -4.09
CA LYS A 20 4.94 -3.52 -4.57
C LYS A 20 3.66 -3.73 -3.77
N ILE A 21 3.04 -2.62 -3.38
CA ILE A 21 1.68 -2.62 -2.83
C ILE A 21 0.70 -2.82 -3.98
N ARG A 22 -0.32 -3.65 -3.78
CA ARG A 22 -1.40 -3.88 -4.74
C ARG A 22 -2.75 -3.73 -4.07
N ILE A 23 -3.73 -3.29 -4.84
CA ILE A 23 -5.12 -3.28 -4.40
C ILE A 23 -5.77 -4.54 -4.94
N ALA A 24 -6.18 -5.43 -4.04
CA ALA A 24 -6.97 -6.59 -4.38
C ALA A 24 -8.44 -6.17 -4.46
N VAL A 25 -9.03 -6.36 -5.64
CA VAL A 25 -10.45 -6.15 -5.90
C VAL A 25 -11.09 -7.53 -5.92
N ARG A 26 -11.91 -7.84 -4.91
CA ARG A 26 -12.62 -9.11 -4.83
C ARG A 26 -14.09 -8.90 -5.18
N HIS A 27 -14.57 -9.65 -6.16
CA HIS A 27 -15.96 -9.57 -6.64
C HIS A 27 -16.44 -10.93 -7.14
N HIS A 28 -17.60 -11.40 -6.67
CA HIS A 28 -18.26 -12.66 -7.11
C HIS A 28 -17.30 -13.84 -7.39
N HIS A 29 -16.32 -14.08 -6.51
CA HIS A 29 -15.27 -15.13 -6.60
C HIS A 29 -14.05 -14.85 -7.47
N GLU A 30 -13.99 -13.71 -8.15
CA GLU A 30 -12.77 -13.24 -8.83
C GLU A 30 -11.97 -12.32 -7.93
N THR A 31 -10.64 -12.43 -8.01
CA THR A 31 -9.70 -11.50 -7.37
C THR A 31 -8.82 -10.87 -8.42
N ALA A 32 -9.09 -9.62 -8.75
CA ALA A 32 -8.22 -8.82 -9.60
C ALA A 32 -7.22 -8.04 -8.74
N TYR A 33 -6.03 -7.77 -9.27
CA TYR A 33 -5.01 -6.97 -8.60
C TYR A 33 -4.67 -5.74 -9.42
N ILE A 34 -4.88 -4.57 -8.83
CA ILE A 34 -4.42 -3.30 -9.40
C ILE A 34 -3.00 -3.05 -8.91
N ILE A 35 -2.09 -2.88 -9.86
CA ILE A 35 -0.69 -2.56 -9.58
C ILE A 35 -0.60 -1.09 -9.20
N THR A 36 0.03 -0.78 -8.07
CA THR A 36 0.32 0.60 -7.67
C THR A 36 1.81 0.91 -7.87
N PRO A 37 2.20 2.19 -8.01
CA PRO A 37 3.61 2.58 -8.06
C PRO A 37 4.30 2.52 -6.70
N TYR A 38 3.58 2.32 -5.61
CA TYR A 38 4.12 2.32 -4.26
C TYR A 38 4.91 1.05 -3.96
N ILE A 39 6.12 1.25 -3.45
CA ILE A 39 7.07 0.20 -3.12
C ILE A 39 7.41 0.33 -1.64
N ILE A 40 7.34 -0.77 -0.91
CA ILE A 40 7.82 -0.90 0.46
C ILE A 40 9.15 -1.66 0.47
N ASP A 41 10.03 -1.25 1.37
CA ASP A 41 11.34 -1.87 1.54
C ASP A 41 11.23 -3.12 2.42
N ASP A 42 10.48 -3.01 3.52
CA ASP A 42 10.31 -4.08 4.50
C ASP A 42 8.84 -4.49 4.67
N ILE A 43 8.60 -5.81 4.79
CA ILE A 43 7.26 -6.37 5.09
C ILE A 43 6.74 -5.84 6.44
N SER A 44 7.63 -5.53 7.37
CA SER A 44 7.30 -4.95 8.68
C SER A 44 6.62 -3.57 8.60
N GLN A 45 6.76 -2.87 7.47
CA GLN A 45 6.06 -1.61 7.20
C GLN A 45 4.60 -1.82 6.77
N PHE A 46 4.14 -3.07 6.62
CA PHE A 46 2.77 -3.38 6.25
C PHE A 46 2.09 -4.24 7.31
N LYS A 47 1.00 -3.72 7.89
CA LYS A 47 0.25 -4.41 8.93
C LYS A 47 -1.24 -4.17 8.75
N ASN A 48 -2.03 -5.24 8.73
CA ASN A 48 -3.49 -5.22 8.66
C ASN A 48 -4.07 -4.38 7.49
N GLY A 49 -3.42 -4.39 6.33
CA GLY A 49 -3.88 -3.62 5.18
C GLY A 49 -3.43 -2.15 5.17
N ASN A 50 -2.67 -1.71 6.18
CA ASN A 50 -2.15 -0.35 6.27
C ASN A 50 -0.63 -0.34 6.16
N VAL A 51 -0.11 0.73 5.56
CA VAL A 51 1.32 1.06 5.61
C VAL A 51 1.59 1.80 6.91
N ILE A 52 2.48 1.25 7.74
CA ILE A 52 2.84 1.78 9.06
C ILE A 52 4.31 2.19 9.08
N LYS A 53 4.67 3.08 10.01
CA LYS A 53 6.06 3.52 10.25
C LYS A 53 6.74 4.20 9.05
N ARG A 54 5.94 4.79 8.16
CA ARG A 54 6.41 5.67 7.09
C ARG A 54 6.00 7.10 7.39
N TYR A 55 6.94 8.02 7.24
CA TYR A 55 6.71 9.46 7.41
C TYR A 55 5.65 9.98 6.43
N ASP A 56 5.64 9.44 5.22
CA ASP A 56 4.72 9.76 4.11
C ASP A 56 3.34 9.10 4.24
N ALA A 57 3.18 8.09 5.10
CA ALA A 57 1.91 7.40 5.29
C ALA A 57 0.99 8.11 6.30
N ASP A 58 1.53 8.98 7.13
CA ASP A 58 0.74 9.75 8.09
C ASP A 58 0.23 11.04 7.43
N ILE A 59 -1.06 11.04 7.08
CA ILE A 59 -1.76 12.20 6.51
C ILE A 59 -1.68 13.45 7.43
N ARG A 60 -1.38 13.30 8.73
CA ARG A 60 -1.26 14.44 9.66
C ARG A 60 0.05 15.21 9.47
N TYR A 61 1.01 14.69 8.71
CA TYR A 61 2.12 15.50 8.22
C TYR A 61 1.68 16.31 6.99
N CYS A 62 0.63 17.12 7.15
CA CYS A 62 0.55 18.34 6.36
C CYS A 62 1.75 19.20 6.80
N PRO A 63 2.73 19.49 5.92
CA PRO A 63 3.69 20.51 6.25
C PRO A 63 2.88 21.79 6.47
N LYS A 64 2.85 22.31 7.71
CA LYS A 64 2.15 23.54 8.14
C LYS A 64 2.49 24.81 7.32
N LYS A 65 3.28 24.68 6.25
CA LYS A 65 3.64 25.74 5.29
C LYS A 65 2.77 25.79 4.03
N VAL A 66 1.85 24.86 3.78
CA VAL A 66 1.05 24.86 2.52
C VAL A 66 -0.44 25.14 2.74
N CYS A 67 -0.94 25.08 3.97
CA CYS A 67 -2.32 25.51 4.29
C CYS A 67 -2.35 26.95 4.83
N LYS A 68 -1.96 27.90 3.99
CA LYS A 68 -2.36 29.32 4.10
C LYS A 68 -2.86 29.74 2.71
N VAL A 69 -4.12 29.46 2.43
CA VAL A 69 -4.99 30.28 1.56
C VAL A 69 -6.39 30.17 2.14
#